data_AF-A0A6P0RV06-F1
#
_entry.id   AF-A0A6P0RV06-F1
#
_cell.length_a   1.000
_cell.length_b   1.000
_cell.length_c   1.000
_cell.angle_alpha   90.00
_cell.angle_beta   90.00
_cell.angle_gamma   90.00
#
_symmetry.space_group_name_H-M   'P 1'
#
loop_
_entity.id
_entity.type
_entity.pdbx_description
1 polymer ?
#
loop_
_entity_poly.entity_id
_entity_poly.type
_entity_poly.pdbx_seq_one_letter_code
_entity_poly.pdbx_strand_id
1 'polypeptide(L)' 'MNYLVDTNVLLRLVQKDSPMHPDARKSIILLRRQGVSLCIVPQNLIEFWAVATRPISSNGLGLSIDEASQA' A
#
# COMPACT_ATOMS: atom_id res chain seq x y z
N MET A 1 -18.15 4.95 -9.79
CA MET A 1 -17.59 5.78 -8.72
C MET A 1 -16.11 5.49 -8.64
N ASN A 2 -15.27 6.52 -8.54
CA ASN A 2 -13.82 6.37 -8.54
C ASN A 2 -13.28 6.76 -7.17
N TYR A 3 -12.43 5.92 -6.58
CA TYR A 3 -11.77 6.22 -5.30
C TYR A 3 -10.27 6.27 -5.50
N LEU A 4 -9.66 7.38 -5.11
CA LEU A 4 -8.22 7.47 -4.97
C LEU A 4 -7.80 6.69 -3.73
N VAL A 5 -6.90 5.73 -3.89
CA VAL A 5 -6.39 4.91 -2.80
C VAL A 5 -5.26 5.66 -2.11
N ASP A 6 -5.35 5.83 -0.79
CA ASP A 6 -4.28 6.42 -0.01
C ASP A 6 -3.05 5.50 0.06
N THR A 7 -1.86 6.10 0.18
CA THR A 7 -0.59 5.38 0.23
C THR A 7 -0.55 4.39 1.40
N ASN A 8 -1.15 4.72 2.55
CA ASN A 8 -1.17 3.83 3.70
C ASN A 8 -1.92 2.53 3.40
N VAL A 9 -2.98 2.56 2.59
CA VAL A 9 -3.69 1.34 2.18
C VAL A 9 -2.76 0.45 1.35
N LEU A 10 -2.00 1.03 0.42
CA LEU A 10 -1.03 0.30 -0.39
C LEU A 10 0.10 -0.31 0.47
N LEU A 11 0.65 0.46 1.41
CA LEU A 11 1.68 -0.01 2.35
C LEU A 11 1.19 -1.20 3.19
N ARG A 12 -0.07 -1.17 3.65
CA ARG A 12 -0.66 -2.28 4.41
C ARG A 12 -1.01 -3.49 3.55
N LEU A 13 -1.14 -3.35 2.23
CA LEU A 13 -1.28 -4.51 1.34
C LEU A 13 0.02 -5.34 1.26
N VAL A 14 1.18 -4.69 1.35
CA VAL A 14 2.48 -5.38 1.19
C VAL A 14 3.09 -5.79 2.54
N GLN A 15 2.78 -5.07 3.62
CA GLN A 15 3.24 -5.39 4.97
C GLN A 15 2.40 -6.50 5.61
N LYS A 16 2.69 -7.76 5.28
CA LYS A 16 1.92 -8.95 5.71
C LYS A 16 1.73 -9.09 7.22
N ASP A 17 2.73 -8.68 8.01
CA ASP A 17 2.71 -8.77 9.47
C ASP A 17 1.90 -7.64 10.14
N SER A 18 1.41 -6.66 9.36
CA SER A 18 0.58 -5.60 9.91
C SER A 18 -0.79 -6.13 10.35
N PRO A 19 -1.30 -5.74 11.54
CA PRO A 19 -2.66 -6.07 11.93
C PRO A 19 -3.72 -5.50 10.97
N MET A 20 -3.38 -4.45 10.20
CA MET A 20 -4.27 -3.84 9.21
C MET A 20 -4.20 -4.50 7.83
N HIS A 21 -3.28 -5.44 7.59
CA HIS A 21 -3.14 -6.12 6.30
C HIS A 21 -4.43 -6.85 5.86
N PRO A 22 -5.11 -7.61 6.73
CA PRO A 22 -6.38 -8.26 6.37
C PRO A 22 -7.45 -7.26 5.95
N ASP A 23 -7.55 -6.11 6.63
CA ASP A 23 -8.60 -5.13 6.39
C ASP A 23 -8.32 -4.31 5.12
N ALA A 24 -7.06 -3.94 4.86
CA ALA A 24 -6.65 -3.34 3.59
C ALA A 24 -7.00 -4.28 2.42
N ARG A 25 -6.63 -5.56 2.52
CA ARG A 25 -6.90 -6.56 1.48
C ARG A 25 -8.39 -6.77 1.24
N LYS A 26 -9.18 -6.93 2.32
CA LYS A 26 -10.64 -7.10 2.24
C LYS A 26 -11.31 -5.89 1.60
N SER A 27 -10.90 -4.68 1.98
CA SER A 27 -11.47 -3.43 1.43
C SER A 27 -11.26 -3.33 -0.09
N ILE A 28 -10.04 -3.61 -0.57
CA ILE A 28 -9.74 -3.60 -2.01
C ILE A 28 -10.59 -4.63 -2.76
N ILE A 29 -10.69 -5.86 -2.24
CA ILE A 29 -11.50 -6.92 -2.86
C ILE A 29 -12.98 -6.53 -2.91
N LEU A 30 -13.52 -6.01 -1.81
CA LEU A 30 -14.91 -5.58 -1.72
C LEU A 30 -15.23 -4.49 -2.73
N LEU A 31 -14.42 -3.43 -2.78
CA LEU A 31 -14.62 -2.31 -3.69
C LEU A 31 -14.52 -2.73 -5.16
N ARG A 32 -13.54 -3.59 -5.49
CA ARG A 32 -13.44 -4.17 -6.84
C ARG A 32 -14.67 -4.98 -7.22
N ARG A 33 -15.20 -5.82 -6.31
CA ARG A 33 -16.43 -6.60 -6.54
C ARG A 33 -17.67 -5.72 -6.73
N GLN A 34 -17.69 -4.54 -6.15
CA GLN A 34 -18.76 -3.55 -6.33
C GLN A 34 -18.62 -2.75 -7.65
N GLY A 35 -17.61 -3.04 -8.47
CA GLY A 35 -17.36 -2.31 -9.72
C GLY A 35 -16.82 -0.89 -9.50
N VAL A 36 -16.26 -0.61 -8.32
CA VAL A 36 -15.62 0.67 -8.04
C VAL A 36 -14.24 0.71 -8.68
N SER A 37 -13.94 1.80 -9.39
CA SER A 37 -12.60 2.04 -9.93
C SER A 37 -11.70 2.57 -8.83
N LEU A 38 -10.65 1.82 -8.52
CA LEU A 38 -9.62 2.24 -7.57
C LEU A 38 -8.47 2.88 -8.35
N CYS A 39 -8.17 4.14 -8.04
CA CYS A 39 -7.17 4.95 -8.72
C CYS A 39 -5.92 5.08 -7.84
N ILE A 40 -4.77 5.16 -8.49
CA ILE A 40 -3.47 5.47 -7.87
C ILE A 40 -2.86 6.60 -8.71
N VAL A 41 -2.18 7.55 -8.07
CA VAL A 41 -1.45 8.64 -8.75
C VAL A 41 0.06 8.54 -8.50
N PRO A 42 0.90 9.21 -9.30
CA PRO A 42 2.35 9.17 -9.11
C PRO A 42 2.81 9.52 -7.69
N GLN A 43 2.13 10.44 -7.01
CA GLN A 43 2.44 10.78 -5.62
C GLN A 43 2.33 9.57 -4.68
N ASN A 44 1.33 8.69 -4.85
CA ASN A 44 1.22 7.48 -4.04
C ASN A 44 2.44 6.57 -4.20
N LEU A 45 2.98 6.47 -5.42
CA LEU A 45 4.15 5.63 -5.70
C LEU A 45 5.41 6.20 -5.05
N ILE A 46 5.59 7.53 -5.10
CA ILE A 46 6.72 8.23 -4.48
C ILE A 46 6.67 8.06 -2.95
N GLU A 47 5.51 8.28 -2.34
CA GLU A 47 5.32 8.12 -0.90
C GLU A 47 5.47 6.65 -0.48
N PHE A 48 4.90 5.71 -1.25
CA PHE A 48 5.04 4.28 -1.00
C PHE A 48 6.52 3.90 -0.99
N TRP A 49 7.28 4.27 -2.03
CA TRP A 49 8.71 4.00 -2.10
C TRP A 49 9.45 4.57 -0.89
N ALA A 50 9.20 5.84 -0.57
CA ALA A 50 9.86 6.53 0.53
C ALA A 50 9.56 5.94 1.91
N VAL A 51 8.43 5.25 2.10
CA VAL A 51 8.10 4.57 3.36
C VAL A 51 8.53 3.10 3.33
N ALA A 52 8.37 2.42 2.20
CA ALA A 52 8.75 1.03 2.00
C ALA A 52 10.25 0.81 2.26
N THR A 53 11.11 1.66 1.69
CA THR A 53 12.57 1.51 1.81
C THR A 53 13.16 2.21 3.02
N ARG A 54 12.38 3.02 3.73
CA ARG A 54 12.87 3.72 4.93
C ARG A 54 13.14 2.71 6.06
N PRO A 55 14.22 2.88 6.83
CA PRO A 55 14.50 1.99 7.95
C PRO A 55 13.36 1.92 8.96
N ILE A 56 13.18 0.76 9.59
CA ILE A 56 12.18 0.53 10.64
C ILE A 56 12.39 1.50 11.81
N SER A 57 13.65 1.77 12.17
CA SER A 57 14.01 2.75 13.22
C SER A 57 13.53 4.18 12.92
N SER A 58 13.16 4.48 11.68
CA SER A 58 12.64 5.76 11.22
C SER A 58 11.17 5.67 10.78
N ASN A 59 10.41 4.69 11.31
CA ASN A 59 9.01 4.46 10.98
C ASN A 59 8.76 4.13 9.49
N GLY A 60 9.67 3.38 8.87
CA GLY A 60 9.48 2.77 7.55
C GLY A 60 9.23 1.27 7.64
N LEU A 61 9.18 0.59 6.48
CA LEU A 61 9.04 -0.87 6.40
C LEU A 61 10.37 -1.61 6.33
N GLY A 62 11.47 -0.90 6.05
CA GLY A 62 12.81 -1.49 5.97
C GLY A 62 13.01 -2.47 4.82
N LEU A 63 12.18 -2.42 3.78
CA LEU A 63 12.33 -3.26 2.60
C LEU A 63 13.60 -2.86 1.84
N SER A 64 14.31 -3.85 1.31
CA SER A 64 15.34 -3.63 0.31
C SER A 64 14.73 -3.01 -0.96
N ILE A 65 15.58 -2.41 -1.79
CA ILE A 65 15.17 -1.84 -3.08
C ILE A 65 14.51 -2.91 -3.96
N ASP A 66 15.04 -4.14 -3.94
CA ASP A 66 14.49 -5.26 -4.71
C ASP A 66 13.13 -5.70 -4.19
N GLU A 67 12.96 -5.82 -2.87
CA GLU A 67 11.67 -6.14 -2.26
C GLU A 67 10.63 -5.05 -2.54
N ALA A 68 10.99 -3.78 -2.41
CA ALA A 68 10.09 -2.65 -2.67
C ALA A 68 9.69 -2.53 -4.15
N SER A 69 10.56 -2.93 -5.07
CA SER A 69 10.28 -2.92 -6.51
C SER A 69 9.36 -4.07 -6.97
N GLN A 70 9.24 -5.12 -6.15
CA GLN A 70 8.41 -6.30 -6.42
C GLN A 70 7.08 -6.31 -5.66
N ALA A 71 6.85 -5.31 -4.82
CA ALA A 71 5.71 -5.21 -3.91
C ALA A 71 4.43 -4.73 -4.62
#